data_AF-A0A7V7ZB79-F1
#
_entry.id   AF-A0A7V7ZB79-F1
#
_cell.length_a   1.000
_cell.length_b   1.000
_cell.length_c   1.000
_cell.angle_alpha   90.00
_cell.angle_beta   90.00
_cell.angle_gamma   90.00
#
_symmetry.space_group_name_H-M   'P 1'
#
loop_
_entity.id
_entity.type
_entity.pdbx_description
1 polymer ?
#
loop_
_entity_poly.entity_id
_entity_poly.type
_entity_poly.pdbx_seq_one_letter_code
_entity_poly.pdbx_strand_id
1 'polypeptide(L)'
;MNVLFVCSRNQWRSPTAERMFRRHPGMAVRSGGTSPNARHPVNAGDLAWCDVICVMEEKHKSRLRAQFGRLLEHKTIHVLDIPDDYQFMQPELVEQLEASVAAILGLD
;
A
#
# COMPACT_ATOMS: atom_id res chain seq x y z
N MET A 1 -10.12 -4.53 9.57
CA MET A 1 -8.76 -3.94 9.57
C MET A 1 -8.65 -2.91 8.46
N ASN A 2 -8.08 -1.74 8.74
CA ASN A 2 -7.86 -0.67 7.78
C ASN A 2 -6.44 -0.77 7.19
N VAL A 3 -6.34 -1.00 5.89
CA VAL A 3 -5.05 -1.20 5.20
C VAL A 3 -4.81 -0.06 4.21
N LEU A 4 -3.61 0.53 4.27
CA LEU A 4 -3.16 1.54 3.31
C LEU A 4 -2.12 0.94 2.37
N PHE A 5 -2.44 0.81 1.09
CA PHE A 5 -1.50 0.40 0.05
C PHE A 5 -0.75 1.60 -0.52
N VAL A 6 0.58 1.51 -0.64
CA VAL A 6 1.40 2.66 -1.05
C VAL A 6 2.41 2.29 -2.13
N CYS A 7 2.39 3.02 -3.24
CA CYS A 7 3.47 3.00 -4.24
C CYS A 7 4.07 4.40 -4.44
N SER A 8 4.75 4.65 -5.57
CA SER A 8 5.32 5.97 -5.84
C SER A 8 4.25 6.98 -6.25
N ARG A 9 3.55 6.76 -7.38
CA ARG A 9 2.61 7.74 -7.97
C ARG A 9 1.13 7.52 -7.66
N ASN A 10 0.78 6.47 -6.90
CA ASN A 10 -0.60 6.04 -6.72
C ASN A 10 -1.36 5.88 -8.06
N GLN A 11 -0.74 5.18 -9.02
CA GLN A 11 -1.26 5.09 -10.39
C GLN A 11 -1.59 3.66 -10.84
N TRP A 12 -0.72 2.70 -10.49
CA TRP A 12 -0.84 1.30 -10.94
C TRP A 12 -0.92 0.34 -9.76
N ARG A 13 0.22 0.01 -9.14
CA ARG A 13 0.33 -1.01 -8.09
C ARG A 13 -0.61 -0.80 -6.90
N SER A 14 -0.58 0.37 -6.27
CA SER A 14 -1.41 0.60 -5.07
C SER A 14 -2.91 0.78 -5.38
N PRO A 15 -3.34 1.44 -6.47
CA PRO A 15 -4.75 1.39 -6.88
C PRO A 15 -5.24 -0.01 -7.28
N THR A 16 -4.38 -0.85 -7.85
CA THR A 16 -4.75 -2.25 -8.15
C THR A 16 -5.03 -3.02 -6.87
N ALA A 17 -4.16 -2.91 -5.85
CA ALA A 17 -4.39 -3.52 -4.55
C ALA A 17 -5.71 -3.04 -3.91
N GLU A 18 -5.96 -1.72 -3.90
CA GLU A 18 -7.22 -1.16 -3.40
C GLU A 18 -8.44 -1.71 -4.16
N ARG A 19 -8.36 -1.80 -5.50
CA ARG A 19 -9.45 -2.32 -6.33
C ARG A 19 -9.75 -3.79 -6.04
N MET A 20 -8.72 -4.61 -5.83
CA MET A 20 -8.86 -6.03 -5.50
C MET A 20 -9.48 -6.22 -4.12
N PHE A 21 -8.91 -5.57 -3.10
CA PHE A 21 -9.25 -5.85 -1.71
C PHE A 21 -10.44 -5.05 -1.16
N ARG A 22 -11.00 -4.09 -1.91
CA ARG A 22 -12.18 -3.29 -1.44
C ARG A 22 -13.43 -4.10 -1.12
N ARG A 23 -13.53 -5.34 -1.61
CA ARG A 23 -14.66 -6.24 -1.35
C ARG A 23 -14.34 -7.30 -0.31
N HIS A 24 -13.13 -7.31 0.23
CA HIS A 24 -12.73 -8.32 1.19
C HIS A 24 -13.45 -8.07 2.54
N PRO A 25 -14.19 -9.04 3.09
CA PRO A 25 -15.09 -8.81 4.23
C PRO A 25 -14.37 -8.36 5.50
N GLY A 26 -13.10 -8.74 5.68
CA GLY A 26 -12.28 -8.34 6.84
C GLY A 26 -11.49 -7.03 6.68
N MET A 27 -11.53 -6.39 5.51
CA MET A 27 -10.66 -5.25 5.20
C MET A 27 -11.43 -4.03 4.69
N ALA A 28 -11.08 -2.87 5.23
CA ALA A 28 -11.30 -1.61 4.54
C ALA A 28 -9.95 -1.17 3.98
N VAL A 29 -9.91 -0.74 2.73
CA VAL A 29 -8.65 -0.43 2.05
C VAL A 29 -8.67 0.97 1.45
N ARG A 30 -7.50 1.61 1.45
CA ARG A 30 -7.20 2.83 0.71
C ARG A 30 -5.88 2.68 0.01
N SER A 31 -5.61 3.54 -0.97
CA SER A 31 -4.28 3.64 -1.56
C SER A 31 -3.74 5.07 -1.60
N GLY A 32 -2.41 5.20 -1.56
CA GLY A 32 -1.72 6.48 -1.69
C GLY A 32 -0.35 6.36 -2.36
N GLY A 33 0.33 7.49 -2.53
CA GLY A 33 1.64 7.57 -3.15
C GLY A 33 2.62 8.39 -2.33
N THR A 34 3.90 8.00 -2.36
CA THR A 34 4.99 8.74 -1.69
C THR A 34 5.54 9.90 -2.51
N SER A 35 5.25 9.95 -3.82
CA SER A 35 5.64 11.06 -4.68
C SER A 35 4.77 12.29 -4.39
N PRO A 36 5.34 13.52 -4.41
CA PRO A 36 4.53 14.74 -4.38
C PRO A 36 3.60 14.85 -5.60
N ASN A 37 3.95 14.19 -6.72
CA ASN A 37 3.14 14.11 -7.93
C ASN A 37 2.24 12.86 -7.97
N ALA A 38 2.00 12.22 -6.83
CA ALA A 38 1.05 11.11 -6.76
C ALA A 38 -0.38 11.62 -7.02
N ARG A 39 -1.22 10.77 -7.61
CA ARG A 39 -2.65 11.09 -7.79
C ARG A 39 -3.34 11.37 -6.45
N HIS A 40 -3.00 10.58 -5.45
CA HIS A 40 -3.31 10.81 -4.04
C HIS A 40 -2.02 10.68 -3.23
N PRO A 41 -1.33 11.79 -2.90
CA PRO A 41 -0.20 11.77 -1.99
C PRO A 41 -0.65 11.31 -0.60
N VAL A 42 0.10 10.39 0.00
CA VAL A 42 -0.17 9.96 1.38
C VAL A 42 -0.16 11.19 2.29
N ASN A 43 -1.14 11.30 3.17
CA ASN A 43 -1.24 12.39 4.14
C ASN A 43 -1.47 11.85 5.56
N ALA A 44 -1.44 12.75 6.55
CA ALA A 44 -1.60 12.39 7.95
C ALA A 44 -2.97 11.73 8.25
N GLY A 45 -4.03 12.08 7.51
CA GLY A 45 -5.35 11.46 7.64
C GLY A 45 -5.37 10.00 7.18
N ASP A 46 -4.63 9.66 6.11
CA ASP A 46 -4.48 8.27 5.68
C ASP A 46 -3.74 7.45 6.73
N LEU A 47 -2.67 8.02 7.29
CA LEU A 47 -1.90 7.38 8.34
C LEU A 47 -2.75 7.21 9.61
N ALA A 48 -3.46 8.24 10.05
CA ALA A 48 -4.32 8.15 11.23
C ALA A 48 -5.44 7.10 11.06
N TRP A 49 -5.96 6.93 9.84
CA TRP A 49 -7.03 5.99 9.53
C TRP A 49 -6.56 4.52 9.48
N CYS A 50 -5.33 4.25 9.04
CA CYS A 50 -4.88 2.88 8.81
C CYS A 50 -4.33 2.19 10.08
N ASP A 51 -4.60 0.90 10.18
CA ASP A 51 -3.99 -0.01 11.15
C ASP A 51 -2.65 -0.53 10.62
N VAL A 52 -2.61 -0.84 9.32
CA VAL A 52 -1.46 -1.46 8.63
C VAL A 52 -1.15 -0.72 7.33
N ILE A 53 0.14 -0.58 7.02
CA ILE A 53 0.62 0.00 5.77
C ILE A 53 1.35 -1.08 4.96
N CYS A 54 0.92 -1.28 3.71
CA CYS A 54 1.59 -2.16 2.77
C CYS A 54 2.23 -1.33 1.66
N VAL A 55 3.55 -1.31 1.59
CA VAL A 55 4.30 -0.60 0.55
C VAL A 55 4.83 -1.56 -0.50
N MET A 56 4.95 -1.12 -1.75
CA MET A 56 5.41 -2.02 -2.83
C MET A 56 6.90 -2.36 -2.75
N GLU A 57 7.73 -1.46 -2.22
CA GLU A 57 9.20 -1.58 -2.25
C GLU A 57 9.79 -0.83 -1.04
N GLU A 58 10.97 -1.23 -0.57
CA GLU A 58 11.63 -0.62 0.61
C GLU A 58 11.81 0.90 0.46
N LYS A 59 12.08 1.39 -0.75
CA LYS A 59 12.20 2.83 -1.04
C LYS A 59 10.96 3.64 -0.64
N HIS A 60 9.77 3.05 -0.74
CA HIS A 60 8.52 3.69 -0.33
C HIS A 60 8.43 3.79 1.20
N LYS A 61 8.80 2.73 1.92
CA LYS A 61 8.88 2.74 3.39
C LYS A 61 9.87 3.78 3.89
N SER A 62 11.06 3.84 3.29
CA SER A 62 12.07 4.86 3.62
C SER A 62 11.53 6.28 3.42
N ARG A 63 10.83 6.55 2.31
CA ARG A 63 10.20 7.86 2.05
C ARG A 63 9.12 8.20 3.07
N LEU A 64 8.24 7.25 3.39
CA LEU A 64 7.22 7.45 4.43
C LEU A 64 7.84 7.77 5.78
N ARG A 65 8.86 7.02 6.20
CA ARG A 65 9.58 7.25 7.46
C ARG A 65 10.24 8.62 7.49
N ALA A 66 10.90 9.01 6.40
CA ALA A 66 11.53 10.33 6.30
C ALA A 66 10.51 11.47 6.37
N GLN A 67 9.34 11.32 5.76
CA GLN A 67 8.34 12.38 5.67
C GLN A 67 7.47 12.50 6.93
N PHE A 68 7.08 11.37 7.54
CA PHE A 68 6.07 11.35 8.60
C PHE A 68 6.61 11.00 9.98
N GLY A 69 7.84 10.46 10.06
CA GLY A 69 8.58 10.24 11.30
C GLY A 69 7.74 9.67 12.44
N ARG A 70 7.46 10.51 13.44
CA ARG A 70 6.71 10.16 14.66
C ARG A 70 5.30 9.61 14.39
N LEU A 71 4.62 10.02 13.31
CA LEU A 71 3.29 9.50 12.97
C LEU A 71 3.30 8.02 12.62
N LEU A 72 4.47 7.44 12.34
CA LEU A 72 4.66 6.04 11.98
C LEU A 72 5.28 5.21 13.11
N GLU A 73 5.63 5.80 14.26
CA GLU A 73 6.40 5.14 15.33
C GLU A 73 5.75 3.84 15.82
N HIS A 74 4.41 3.84 15.91
CA HIS A 74 3.62 2.67 16.32
C HIS A 74 2.87 2.00 15.16
N LYS A 75 3.24 2.31 13.91
CA LYS A 75 2.58 1.72 12.73
C LYS A 75 3.43 0.64 12.11
N THR A 76 2.78 -0.49 11.85
CA THR A 76 3.36 -1.61 11.13
C THR A 76 3.40 -1.28 9.63
N ILE A 77 4.59 -1.42 9.04
CA ILE A 77 4.81 -1.21 7.61
C ILE A 77 5.39 -2.49 7.03
N HIS A 78 4.64 -3.14 6.14
CA HIS A 78 5.09 -4.30 5.38
C HIS A 78 5.53 -3.88 3.99
N VAL A 79 6.59 -4.51 3.50
CA VAL A 79 7.07 -4.35 2.13
C VAL A 79 6.64 -5.59 1.36
N LEU A 80 5.94 -5.40 0.24
CA LEU A 80 5.44 -6.49 -0.59
C LEU A 80 6.47 -7.00 -1.61
N ASP A 81 7.58 -6.26 -1.79
CA ASP A 81 8.64 -6.55 -2.76
C ASP A 81 8.15 -6.74 -4.21
N ILE A 82 7.19 -5.89 -4.63
CA ILE A 82 6.62 -5.88 -5.98
C ILE A 82 7.30 -4.78 -6.83
N PRO A 83 8.03 -5.13 -7.91
CA PRO A 83 8.76 -4.17 -8.73
C PRO A 83 7.84 -3.20 -9.49
N ASP A 84 8.39 -2.10 -10.02
CA ASP A 84 7.64 -1.03 -10.71
C ASP A 84 7.45 -1.26 -12.21
N ASP A 85 7.23 -2.50 -12.62
CA ASP A 85 7.19 -2.91 -14.03
C ASP A 85 5.77 -3.21 -14.54
N TYR A 86 4.76 -2.89 -13.73
CA TYR A 86 3.39 -3.30 -13.97
C TYR A 86 2.44 -2.14 -14.24
N GLN A 87 1.47 -2.37 -15.12
CA GLN A 87 0.34 -1.48 -15.33
C GLN A 87 -0.84 -1.82 -14.42
N PHE A 88 -1.80 -0.89 -14.34
CA PHE A 88 -3.00 -1.06 -13.53
C PHE A 88 -3.80 -2.31 -13.95
N MET A 89 -4.12 -3.17 -12.98
CA MET A 89 -4.88 -4.42 -13.16
C MET A 89 -4.25 -5.43 -14.11
N GLN A 90 -2.95 -5.29 -14.39
CA GLN A 90 -2.21 -6.30 -15.13
C GLN A 90 -2.26 -7.65 -14.38
N PRO A 91 -2.52 -8.79 -15.06
CA PRO A 91 -2.70 -10.08 -14.40
C PRO A 91 -1.55 -10.48 -13.48
N GLU A 92 -0.31 -10.31 -13.92
CA GLU A 92 0.87 -10.68 -13.12
C GLU A 92 0.98 -9.83 -11.84
N LEU A 93 0.55 -8.57 -11.88
CA LEU A 93 0.48 -7.71 -10.71
C LEU A 93 -0.60 -8.17 -9.73
N VAL A 94 -1.76 -8.59 -10.25
CA VAL A 94 -2.86 -9.11 -9.44
C VAL A 94 -2.41 -10.35 -8.67
N GLU A 95 -1.76 -11.30 -9.36
CA GLU A 95 -1.24 -12.52 -8.75
C GLU A 95 -0.20 -12.23 -7.65
N GLN A 96 0.75 -11.34 -7.93
CA GLN A 96 1.78 -10.93 -6.97
C GLN A 96 1.18 -10.25 -5.73
N LEU A 97 0.17 -9.39 -5.93
CA LEU A 97 -0.53 -8.72 -4.83
C LEU A 97 -1.34 -9.70 -3.99
N GLU A 98 -2.07 -10.62 -4.62
CA GLU A 98 -2.85 -11.64 -3.91
C GLU A 98 -1.96 -12.52 -3.04
N ALA A 99 -0.89 -13.08 -3.63
CA ALA A 99 0.06 -13.92 -2.92
C ALA A 99 0.76 -13.19 -1.76
N SER A 100 1.26 -11.97 -2.00
CA SER A 100 2.03 -11.22 -1.00
C SER A 100 1.14 -10.77 0.16
N VAL A 101 -0.06 -10.26 -0.14
CA VAL A 101 -0.98 -9.76 0.89
C VAL A 101 -1.53 -10.90 1.73
N ALA A 102 -1.88 -12.04 1.12
CA ALA A 102 -2.33 -13.22 1.86
C ALA A 102 -1.24 -13.73 2.82
N ALA A 103 0.01 -13.86 2.33
CA ALA A 103 1.13 -14.32 3.14
C ALA A 103 1.46 -13.39 4.33
N ILE A 104 1.34 -12.07 4.13
CA ILE A 104 1.72 -11.08 5.14
C ILE A 104 0.61 -10.84 6.16
N LEU A 105 -0.65 -10.79 5.70
CA LEU A 105 -1.79 -10.44 6.55
C LEU A 105 -2.58 -11.66 7.05
N GLY A 106 -2.20 -12.88 6.64
CA GLY A 106 -2.86 -14.12 7.06
C GLY A 106 -4.31 -14.19 6.58
N LEU A 107 -4.53 -13.87 5.31
CA LEU A 107 -5.85 -13.99 4.69
C LEU A 107 -5.97 -15.43 4.16
N ASP A 108 -6.76 -16.25 4.86
CA ASP A 108 -7.16 -17.60 4.43
C ASP A 108 -8.38 -17.56 3.48
#